data_AF-A0A143X6A4-F1
#
_entry.id   AF-A0A143X6A4-F1
#
_cell.length_a   1.000
_cell.length_b   1.000
_cell.length_c   1.000
_cell.angle_alpha   90.00
_cell.angle_beta   90.00
_cell.angle_gamma   90.00
#
_symmetry.space_group_name_H-M   'P 1'
#
loop_
_entity.id
_entity.type
_entity.pdbx_description
1 polymer ?
#
loop_
_entity_poly.entity_id
_entity_poly.type
_entity_poly.pdbx_seq_one_letter_code
_entity_poly.pdbx_strand_id
1 'polypeptide(L)'
;MDQILISFVRMLETSGVLRQLNNQLTEALYQMKIHMNELEGSWESEASLTIRTRFNALEPRFEQYHDVIEAYARFLDLTVQHYEATEATLKHNADNFV
;
A
#
# COMPACT_ATOMS: atom_id res chain seq x y z
N MET A 1 -6.90 8.26 -28.44
CA MET A 1 -6.21 8.86 -27.28
C MET A 1 -7.08 8.83 -26.02
N ASP A 2 -8.36 9.19 -26.09
CA ASP A 2 -9.26 9.26 -24.90
C ASP A 2 -9.35 7.98 -24.06
N GLN A 3 -9.40 6.79 -24.68
CA GLN A 3 -9.46 5.52 -23.92
C GLN A 3 -8.19 5.24 -23.09
N ILE A 4 -7.02 5.67 -23.57
CA ILE A 4 -5.74 5.46 -22.87
C ILE A 4 -5.66 6.39 -21.65
N LEU A 5 -6.09 7.64 -21.79
CA LEU A 5 -6.17 8.61 -20.69
C LEU A 5 -7.10 8.14 -19.57
N ILE A 6 -8.28 7.61 -19.93
CA ILE A 6 -9.22 7.03 -18.95
C ILE A 6 -8.58 5.84 -18.21
N SER A 7 -7.76 5.04 -18.89
CA SER A 7 -7.04 3.93 -18.26
C SER A 7 -6.00 4.40 -17.25
N PHE A 8 -5.27 5.49 -17.52
CA PHE A 8 -4.29 6.04 -16.59
C PHE A 8 -4.94 6.64 -15.34
N VAL A 9 -6.03 7.39 -15.52
CA VAL A 9 -6.82 7.90 -14.39
C VAL A 9 -7.26 6.74 -13.49
N ARG A 10 -7.80 5.67 -14.07
CA ARG A 10 -8.20 4.48 -13.31
C ARG A 10 -7.03 3.80 -12.60
N MET A 11 -5.84 3.77 -13.21
CA MET A 11 -4.63 3.22 -12.57
C MET A 11 -4.20 4.04 -11.35
N LEU A 12 -4.23 5.37 -11.45
CA LEU A 12 -3.93 6.27 -10.32
C LEU A 12 -4.99 6.18 -9.21
N GLU A 13 -6.27 6.07 -9.58
CA GLU A 13 -7.34 5.81 -8.61
C GLU A 13 -7.10 4.48 -7.88
N THR A 14 -6.72 3.44 -8.61
CA THR A 14 -6.43 2.12 -8.04
C THR A 14 -5.23 2.16 -7.11
N SER A 15 -4.14 2.85 -7.48
CA SER A 15 -2.97 3.00 -6.60
C SER A 15 -3.32 3.77 -5.32
N GLY A 16 -4.18 4.79 -5.41
CA GLY A 16 -4.74 5.49 -4.26
C GLY A 16 -5.56 4.59 -3.34
N VAL A 17 -6.46 3.77 -3.90
CA VAL A 17 -7.25 2.80 -3.13
C VAL A 17 -6.36 1.77 -2.43
N LEU A 18 -5.33 1.25 -3.11
CA LEU A 18 -4.38 0.31 -2.50
C LEU A 18 -3.71 0.91 -1.28
N ARG A 19 -3.24 2.15 -1.35
CA ARG A 19 -2.62 2.85 -0.21
C ARG A 19 -3.59 3.11 0.92
N GLN A 20 -4.82 3.51 0.59
CA GLN A 20 -5.85 3.71 1.60
C GLN A 20 -6.11 2.41 2.38
N LEU A 21 -6.30 1.30 1.68
CA LEU A 21 -6.50 -0.02 2.31
C LEU A 21 -5.29 -0.45 3.12
N ASN A 22 -4.07 -0.18 2.62
CA ASN A 22 -2.83 -0.50 3.32
C ASN A 22 -2.74 0.26 4.66
N ASN A 23 -3.05 1.56 4.65
CA ASN A 23 -3.07 2.37 5.86
C ASN A 23 -4.14 1.90 6.86
N GLN A 24 -5.34 1.54 6.39
CA GLN A 24 -6.40 0.97 7.23
C GLN A 24 -5.98 -0.35 7.88
N LEU A 25 -5.26 -1.20 7.15
CA LEU A 25 -4.74 -2.45 7.67
C LEU A 25 -3.68 -2.20 8.75
N THR A 26 -2.71 -1.31 8.49
CA THR A 26 -1.68 -0.93 9.47
C THR A 26 -2.30 -0.39 10.75
N GLU A 27 -3.29 0.51 10.63
CA GLU A 27 -3.99 1.06 11.78
C GLU A 27 -4.71 -0.02 12.58
N ALA A 28 -5.46 -0.91 11.92
CA ALA A 28 -6.16 -2.00 12.60
C ALA A 28 -5.19 -2.94 13.35
N LEU A 29 -4.04 -3.24 12.76
CA LEU A 29 -3.00 -4.07 13.38
C LEU A 29 -2.35 -3.37 14.58
N TYR A 30 -2.13 -2.05 14.48
CA TYR A 30 -1.63 -1.24 15.58
C TYR A 30 -2.61 -1.22 16.76
N GLN A 31 -3.90 -1.02 16.50
CA GLN A 31 -4.93 -1.08 17.52
C GLN A 31 -5.02 -2.47 18.17
N MET A 32 -4.92 -3.55 17.38
CA MET A 32 -4.84 -4.91 17.92
C MET A 32 -3.63 -5.10 18.84
N LYS A 33 -2.47 -4.55 18.48
CA LYS A 33 -1.25 -4.61 19.31
C LYS A 33 -1.43 -3.87 20.62
N ILE A 34 -2.07 -2.70 20.61
CA ILE A 34 -2.41 -1.95 21.83
C ILE A 34 -3.26 -2.82 22.75
N HIS A 35 -4.39 -3.33 22.26
CA HIS A 35 -5.31 -4.15 23.08
C HIS A 35 -4.66 -5.44 23.59
N MET A 36 -3.81 -6.08 22.79
CA MET A 36 -3.06 -7.28 23.21
C MET A 36 -2.11 -6.98 24.38
N ASN A 37 -1.51 -5.79 24.42
CA ASN A 37 -0.62 -5.38 25.50
C ASN A 37 -1.42 -4.88 26.73
N GLU A 38 -2.56 -4.20 26.53
CA GLU A 38 -3.45 -3.77 27.63
C GLU A 38 -3.99 -4.95 28.45
N LEU A 39 -4.22 -6.10 27.80
CA LEU A 39 -4.65 -7.34 28.45
C LEU A 39 -3.70 -7.81 29.55
N GLU A 40 -2.42 -7.37 29.54
CA GLU A 40 -1.46 -7.62 30.63
C GLU A 40 -2.00 -7.24 32.00
N GLY A 41 -2.66 -6.09 32.10
CA GLY A 41 -3.13 -5.57 33.39
C GLY A 41 -4.28 -6.35 34.02
N SER A 42 -5.01 -7.14 33.21
CA SER A 42 -6.19 -7.88 33.66
C SER A 42 -6.05 -9.41 33.58
N TRP A 43 -5.11 -9.91 32.77
CA TRP A 43 -4.92 -11.34 32.53
C TRP A 43 -3.45 -11.74 32.61
N GLU A 44 -2.99 -12.00 33.83
CA GLU A 44 -1.67 -12.56 34.10
C GLU A 44 -1.73 -14.09 34.20
N SER A 45 -1.18 -14.76 33.18
CA SER A 45 -0.94 -16.20 33.18
C SER A 45 0.22 -16.54 32.24
N GLU A 46 0.85 -17.70 32.39
CA GLU A 46 1.88 -18.17 31.46
C GLU A 46 1.35 -18.31 30.02
N ALA A 47 0.06 -18.66 29.89
CA ALA A 47 -0.63 -18.72 28.61
C ALA A 47 -0.78 -17.34 27.96
N SER A 48 -1.17 -16.31 28.72
CA SER A 48 -1.32 -14.95 28.18
C SER A 48 0.02 -14.35 27.74
N LEU A 49 1.09 -14.57 28.52
CA LEU A 49 2.45 -14.19 28.14
C LEU A 49 2.87 -14.85 26.81
N THR A 50 2.58 -16.14 26.66
CA THR A 50 2.92 -16.89 25.44
C THR A 50 2.17 -16.36 24.22
N ILE A 51 0.87 -16.08 24.35
CA ILE A 51 0.04 -15.55 23.26
C ILE A 51 0.53 -14.16 22.84
N ARG A 52 0.77 -13.25 23.79
CA ARG A 52 1.27 -11.91 23.51
C ARG A 52 2.63 -11.92 22.83
N THR A 53 3.54 -12.78 23.30
CA THR A 53 4.87 -12.95 22.69
C THR A 53 4.75 -13.40 21.23
N ARG A 54 3.89 -14.40 20.96
CA ARG A 54 3.66 -14.87 19.59
C ARG A 54 3.00 -13.83 18.71
N PHE A 55 2.06 -13.05 19.25
CA PHE A 55 1.40 -11.98 18.52
C PHE A 55 2.40 -10.89 18.12
N ASN A 56 3.21 -10.40 19.07
CA ASN A 56 4.23 -9.39 18.80
C ASN A 56 5.30 -9.90 17.81
N ALA A 57 5.56 -11.21 17.77
CA ALA A 57 6.45 -11.80 16.77
C ALA A 57 5.90 -11.77 15.32
N LEU A 58 4.62 -11.44 15.11
CA LEU A 58 4.04 -11.28 13.78
C LEU A 58 4.27 -9.90 13.16
N GLU A 59 4.73 -8.92 13.95
CA GLU A 59 4.95 -7.54 13.51
C GLU A 59 5.80 -7.41 12.23
N PRO A 60 6.95 -8.10 12.09
CA PRO A 60 7.75 -8.04 10.87
C PRO A 60 6.99 -8.54 9.63
N ARG A 61 6.04 -9.47 9.83
CA ARG A 61 5.25 -10.01 8.74
C ARG A 61 4.15 -9.05 8.31
N PHE A 62 3.62 -8.25 9.24
CA PHE A 62 2.71 -7.15 8.91
C PHE A 62 3.40 -6.07 8.08
N GLU A 63 4.62 -5.68 8.46
CA GLU A 63 5.44 -4.74 7.69
C GLU A 63 5.73 -5.27 6.27
N GLN A 64 6.09 -6.56 6.14
CA GLN A 64 6.29 -7.18 4.83
C GLN A 64 5.05 -7.10 3.93
N TYR A 65 3.86 -7.38 4.48
CA TYR A 65 2.62 -7.27 3.70
C TYR A 65 2.33 -5.82 3.30
N HIS A 66 2.58 -4.87 4.19
CA HIS A 66 2.47 -3.44 3.89
C HIS A 66 3.37 -3.04 2.73
N ASP A 67 4.64 -3.43 2.77
CA ASP A 67 5.63 -3.07 1.75
C ASP A 67 5.30 -3.68 0.39
N VAL A 68 4.76 -4.91 0.37
CA VAL A 68 4.29 -5.55 -0.87
C VAL A 68 3.16 -4.74 -1.49
N ILE A 69 2.16 -4.31 -0.70
CA ILE A 69 1.03 -3.52 -1.23
C ILE A 69 1.52 -2.14 -1.73
N GLU A 70 2.41 -1.48 -0.99
CA GLU A 70 3.01 -0.21 -1.41
C GLU A 70 3.84 -0.36 -2.70
N ALA A 71 4.56 -1.47 -2.87
CA ALA A 71 5.30 -1.74 -4.10
C ALA A 71 4.36 -1.86 -5.32
N TYR A 72 3.20 -2.50 -5.17
CA TYR A 72 2.19 -2.55 -6.24
C TYR A 72 1.60 -1.17 -6.54
N ALA A 73 1.29 -0.37 -5.52
CA ALA A 73 0.81 1.00 -5.72
C ALA A 73 1.84 1.86 -6.47
N ARG A 74 3.12 1.78 -6.09
CA ARG A 74 4.22 2.47 -6.79
C ARG A 74 4.40 2.01 -8.22
N PHE A 75 4.26 0.70 -8.48
CA PHE A 75 4.34 0.17 -9.83
C PHE A 75 3.28 0.79 -10.76
N LEU A 76 2.05 0.96 -10.26
CA LEU A 76 0.98 1.62 -11.01
C LEU A 76 1.29 3.10 -11.29
N ASP A 77 1.81 3.83 -10.31
CA ASP A 77 2.19 5.24 -10.49
C ASP A 77 3.32 5.40 -11.51
N LEU A 78 4.37 4.56 -11.40
CA LEU A 78 5.51 4.58 -12.33
C LEU A 78 5.07 4.25 -13.75
N THR A 79 4.14 3.29 -13.89
CA THR A 79 3.58 2.93 -15.19
C THR A 79 2.91 4.15 -15.84
N VAL A 80 2.06 4.87 -15.11
CA VAL A 80 1.41 6.09 -15.61
C VAL A 80 2.43 7.17 -15.98
N GLN A 81 3.41 7.44 -15.11
CA GLN A 81 4.46 8.43 -15.37
C GLN A 81 5.26 8.12 -16.65
N HIS A 82 5.62 6.86 -16.87
CA HIS A 82 6.34 6.44 -18.06
C HIS A 82 5.52 6.65 -19.34
N TYR A 83 4.21 6.36 -19.30
CA TYR A 83 3.35 6.61 -20.45
C TYR A 83 3.14 8.10 -20.71
N GLU A 84 2.93 8.92 -19.68
CA GLU A 84 2.80 10.38 -19.84
C GLU A 84 4.07 10.99 -20.48
N ALA A 85 5.25 10.57 -20.04
CA ALA A 85 6.53 11.01 -20.63
C ALA A 85 6.68 10.57 -22.10
N THR A 86 6.25 9.35 -22.42
CA THR A 86 6.28 8.82 -23.79
C THR A 86 5.33 9.59 -24.70
N GLU A 87 4.10 9.85 -24.23
CA GLU A 87 3.09 10.62 -24.97
C GLU A 87 3.55 12.06 -25.22
N ALA A 88 4.14 12.72 -24.21
CA ALA A 88 4.71 14.05 -24.37
C ALA A 88 5.81 14.09 -25.45
N THR A 89 6.66 13.06 -25.49
CA THR A 89 7.71 12.92 -26.51
C THR A 89 7.12 12.69 -27.91
N LEU A 90 6.12 11.82 -28.03
CA LEU A 90 5.42 11.56 -29.29
C LEU A 90 4.73 12.82 -29.81
N LYS A 91 4.03 13.55 -28.94
CA LYS A 91 3.39 14.83 -29.27
C LYS A 91 4.42 15.85 -29.74
N HIS A 92 5.53 16.00 -29.03
CA HIS A 92 6.60 16.91 -29.43
C HIS A 92 7.16 16.56 -30.83
N ASN A 93 7.40 15.27 -31.09
CA ASN A 93 7.87 14.83 -32.41
C ASN A 93 6.84 15.04 -33.52
N ALA A 94 5.55 14.83 -33.23
CA ALA A 94 4.47 15.06 -34.16
C ALA A 94 4.27 16.55 -34.48
N ASP A 95 4.36 17.43 -33.48
CA ASP A 95 4.29 18.89 -33.65
C ASP A 95 5.47 19.42 -34.51
N ASN A 96 6.61 18.73 -34.48
CA ASN A 96 7.79 19.04 -35.29
C ASN A 96 7.79 18.39 -36.69
N PHE A 97 6.79 17.55 -36.99
CA PHE A 97 6.70 16.84 -38.27
C PHE A 97 6.01 17.73 -39.31
N VAL A 98 6.82 18.34 -40.20
CA VAL A 98 6.40 19.10 -41.39
C VAL A 98 6.73 18.31 -42.64
#